data_AF-A0A848WUA3-F1
#
_entry.id   AF-A0A848WUA3-F1
#
_cell.length_a   1.000
_cell.length_b   1.000
_cell.length_c   1.000
_cell.angle_alpha   90.00
_cell.angle_beta   90.00
_cell.angle_gamma   90.00
#
_symmetry.space_group_name_H-M   'P 1'
#
loop_
_entity.id
_entity.type
_entity.pdbx_description
1 polymer ?
#
loop_
_entity_poly.entity_id
_entity_poly.type
_entity_poly.pdbx_seq_one_letter_code
_entity_poly.pdbx_strand_id
1 'polypeptide(L)'
;MQMDLLTAEPETGTDRTIHEMLDQWLPPDSRVVRHGSLLREIELVEDRFLRVELAAILADLPEDRFRWLEFFVAGARNNWPHARLAISADRTAAFAEADLECSSPETLRDSLPVAVHSLRWLVVALAETAEFLADPASTCEALNRKQFLPEAEFSAGRQNQKPNKK
;
A
#
# COMPACT_ATOMS: atom_id res chain seq x y z
N MET A 1 -42.76 20.10 -34.37
CA MET A 1 -42.94 18.98 -33.43
C MET A 1 -41.56 18.36 -33.24
N GLN A 2 -40.80 18.89 -32.29
CA GLN A 2 -39.49 18.36 -31.91
C GLN A 2 -39.71 17.26 -30.88
N MET A 3 -39.18 16.07 -31.15
CA MET A 3 -39.12 14.99 -30.17
C MET A 3 -37.87 15.20 -29.32
N ASP A 4 -38.08 15.48 -28.04
CA ASP A 4 -37.03 15.46 -27.03
C ASP A 4 -36.55 14.02 -26.81
N LEU A 5 -35.30 13.76 -27.22
CA LEU A 5 -34.57 12.56 -26.82
C LEU A 5 -34.14 12.72 -25.36
N LEU A 6 -34.94 12.14 -24.45
CA LEU A 6 -34.53 11.85 -23.09
C LEU A 6 -33.36 10.86 -23.15
N THR A 7 -32.15 11.39 -23.06
CA THR A 7 -30.94 10.61 -22.84
C THR A 7 -30.95 10.27 -21.35
N ALA A 8 -31.38 9.05 -21.02
CA ALA A 8 -31.23 8.53 -19.68
C ALA A 8 -29.73 8.33 -19.42
N GLU A 9 -29.16 9.15 -18.54
CA GLU A 9 -27.84 8.88 -17.96
C GLU A 9 -27.93 7.58 -17.13
N PRO A 10 -27.03 6.60 -17.29
CA PRO A 10 -26.99 5.46 -16.40
C PRO A 10 -26.51 5.94 -15.03
N GLU A 11 -27.43 5.91 -14.08
CA GLU A 11 -27.15 6.19 -12.67
C GLU A 11 -26.02 5.28 -12.16
N THR A 12 -25.12 5.92 -11.45
CA THR A 12 -23.97 5.46 -10.67
C THR A 12 -24.33 4.37 -9.65
N GLY A 13 -24.63 3.16 -10.11
CA GLY A 13 -24.99 2.01 -9.27
C GLY A 13 -23.82 1.16 -8.78
N THR A 14 -22.58 1.45 -9.18
CA THR A 14 -21.44 0.54 -8.99
C THR A 14 -20.65 0.80 -7.70
N ASP A 15 -20.58 2.04 -7.22
CA ASP A 15 -19.69 2.44 -6.10
C ASP A 15 -20.13 1.93 -4.72
N ARG A 16 -21.42 1.68 -4.52
CA ARG A 16 -21.91 1.18 -3.22
C ARG A 16 -21.61 -0.31 -2.98
N THR A 17 -21.07 -1.00 -3.98
CA THR A 17 -21.02 -2.47 -4.03
C THR A 17 -19.77 -3.03 -3.35
N ILE A 18 -18.61 -2.37 -3.42
CA ILE A 18 -17.34 -2.99 -3.01
C ILE A 18 -17.24 -3.13 -1.49
N HIS A 19 -17.54 -2.08 -0.72
CA HIS A 19 -17.59 -2.17 0.74
C HIS A 19 -18.59 -3.22 1.25
N GLU A 20 -19.81 -3.24 0.69
CA GLU A 20 -20.84 -4.24 1.04
C GLU A 20 -20.41 -5.66 0.66
N MET A 21 -19.74 -5.83 -0.49
CA MET A 21 -19.17 -7.10 -0.93
C MET A 21 -18.05 -7.56 -0.02
N LEU A 22 -17.15 -6.67 0.40
CA LEU A 22 -16.10 -7.00 1.35
C LEU A 22 -16.72 -7.46 2.68
N ASP A 23 -17.76 -6.78 3.17
CA ASP A 23 -18.46 -7.13 4.43
C ASP A 23 -19.09 -8.51 4.36
N GLN A 24 -19.56 -8.91 3.19
CA GLN A 24 -20.13 -10.23 2.95
C GLN A 24 -19.07 -11.32 2.73
N TRP A 25 -17.95 -11.00 2.07
CA TRP A 25 -16.97 -11.98 1.62
C TRP A 25 -15.78 -12.17 2.58
N LEU A 26 -15.49 -11.17 3.40
CA LEU A 26 -14.44 -11.24 4.43
C LEU A 26 -15.08 -11.25 5.82
N PRO A 27 -14.99 -12.39 6.54
CA PRO A 27 -15.34 -12.42 7.96
C PRO A 27 -14.62 -11.30 8.73
N PRO A 28 -15.21 -10.69 9.77
CA PRO A 28 -14.56 -9.64 10.55
C PRO A 28 -13.14 -10.01 11.02
N ASP A 29 -12.94 -11.24 11.48
CA ASP A 29 -11.64 -11.74 11.95
C ASP A 29 -10.60 -11.90 10.82
N SER A 30 -11.04 -11.89 9.56
CA SER A 30 -10.14 -11.97 8.40
C SER A 30 -9.49 -10.61 8.08
N ARG A 31 -10.07 -9.52 8.58
CA ARG A 31 -9.60 -8.14 8.40
C ARG A 31 -8.61 -7.67 9.44
N VAL A 32 -8.34 -8.50 10.44
CA VAL A 32 -7.34 -8.18 11.45
C VAL A 32 -6.10 -9.04 11.24
N VAL A 33 -4.95 -8.42 11.49
CA VAL A 33 -3.64 -9.07 11.50
C VAL A 33 -2.99 -8.80 12.85
N ARG A 34 -2.66 -9.87 13.58
CA ARG A 34 -1.94 -9.78 14.85
C ARG A 34 -0.47 -10.06 14.60
N HIS A 35 0.38 -9.17 15.08
CA HIS A 35 1.83 -9.34 15.07
C HIS A 35 2.40 -8.85 16.40
N GLY A 36 2.99 -9.77 17.18
CA GLY A 36 3.34 -9.51 18.58
C GLY A 36 2.11 -9.12 19.42
N SER A 37 2.22 -8.03 20.18
CA SER A 37 1.12 -7.44 20.95
C SER A 37 0.22 -6.51 20.14
N LEU A 38 0.58 -6.21 18.89
CA LEU A 38 -0.11 -5.24 18.05
C LEU A 38 -1.19 -5.91 17.19
N LEU A 39 -2.34 -5.26 17.12
CA LEU A 39 -3.45 -5.61 16.25
C LEU A 39 -3.57 -4.55 15.17
N ARG A 40 -3.57 -4.98 13.91
CA ARG A 40 -3.68 -4.10 12.73
C ARG A 40 -4.93 -4.45 11.96
N GLU A 41 -5.60 -3.43 11.45
CA GLU A 41 -6.78 -3.59 10.62
C GLU A 41 -6.41 -3.46 9.14
N ILE A 42 -7.05 -4.28 8.31
CA ILE A 42 -7.03 -4.20 6.86
C ILE A 42 -8.19 -3.31 6.45
N GLU A 43 -7.86 -2.18 5.84
CA GLU A 43 -8.80 -1.17 5.39
C GLU A 43 -8.96 -1.23 3.88
N LEU A 44 -10.16 -0.95 3.39
CA LEU A 44 -10.38 -0.64 1.97
C LEU A 44 -10.17 0.85 1.74
N VAL A 45 -9.31 1.18 0.79
CA VAL A 45 -8.94 2.55 0.44
C VAL A 45 -9.30 2.80 -1.02
N GLU A 46 -10.03 3.90 -1.26
CA GLU A 46 -10.42 4.37 -2.60
C GLU A 46 -11.12 3.30 -3.45
N ASP A 47 -11.88 2.40 -2.81
CA ASP A 47 -12.58 1.28 -3.45
C ASP A 47 -11.70 0.38 -4.33
N ARG A 48 -10.38 0.39 -4.07
CA ARG A 48 -9.39 -0.22 -4.95
C ARG A 48 -8.30 -0.97 -4.21
N PHE A 49 -7.88 -0.49 -3.05
CA PHE A 49 -6.74 -1.06 -2.35
C PHE A 49 -7.16 -1.64 -1.02
N LEU A 50 -6.72 -2.86 -0.72
CA LEU A 50 -6.62 -3.26 0.67
C LEU A 50 -5.32 -2.73 1.24
N ARG A 51 -5.38 -2.04 2.37
CA ARG A 51 -4.24 -1.43 3.04
C ARG A 51 -4.13 -1.97 4.47
N VAL A 52 -2.90 -2.19 4.94
CA VAL A 52 -2.61 -2.46 6.34
C VAL A 52 -1.36 -1.69 6.76
N GLU A 53 -1.40 -1.06 7.94
CA GLU A 53 -0.24 -0.36 8.49
C GLU A 53 0.84 -1.34 8.94
N LEU A 54 2.08 -1.14 8.51
CA LEU A 54 3.25 -1.87 8.99
C LEU A 54 3.82 -1.22 10.24
N ALA A 55 4.02 0.10 10.18
CA ALA A 55 4.58 0.88 11.27
C ALA A 55 4.09 2.34 11.21
N ALA A 56 3.74 2.87 12.39
CA ALA A 56 3.61 4.30 12.61
C ALA A 56 5.00 4.95 12.71
N ILE A 57 5.16 6.10 12.08
CA ILE A 57 6.36 6.93 12.15
C ILE A 57 6.10 8.00 13.21
N LEU A 58 6.59 7.72 14.41
CA LEU A 58 6.36 8.59 15.57
C LEU A 58 7.41 9.69 15.59
N ALA A 59 6.95 10.95 15.57
CA ALA A 59 7.77 12.16 15.54
C ALA A 59 8.56 12.37 14.22
N ASP A 60 9.29 13.49 14.15
CA ASP A 60 10.11 13.84 12.99
C ASP A 60 11.29 12.86 12.86
N LEU A 61 11.10 11.83 12.04
CA LEU A 61 12.14 10.86 11.73
C LEU A 61 13.31 11.58 11.01
N PRO A 62 14.56 11.41 11.45
CA PRO A 62 15.71 11.99 10.76
C PRO A 62 15.74 11.58 9.28
N GLU A 63 16.05 12.52 8.38
CA GLU A 63 16.01 12.31 6.92
C GLU A 63 16.84 11.08 6.48
N ASP A 64 17.97 10.80 7.12
CA ASP A 64 18.80 9.63 6.82
C ASP A 64 18.04 8.31 7.07
N ARG A 65 17.20 8.26 8.12
CA ARG A 65 16.36 7.09 8.39
C ARG A 65 15.16 7.00 7.48
N PHE A 66 14.56 8.15 7.18
CA PHE A 66 13.47 8.19 6.23
C PHE A 66 13.91 7.64 4.86
N ARG A 67 15.12 7.98 4.41
CA ARG A 67 15.71 7.41 3.18
C ARG A 67 15.92 5.90 3.25
N TRP A 68 16.30 5.35 4.42
CA TRP A 68 16.37 3.90 4.61
C TRP A 68 15.01 3.23 4.50
N LEU A 69 13.98 3.85 5.09
CA LEU A 69 12.61 3.37 4.99
C LEU A 69 12.10 3.41 3.54
N GLU A 70 12.38 4.50 2.80
CA GLU A 70 12.08 4.60 1.37
C GLU A 70 12.80 3.53 0.55
N PHE A 71 14.08 3.27 0.85
CA PHE A 71 14.84 2.22 0.18
C PHE A 71 14.27 0.83 0.45
N PHE A 72 13.93 0.53 1.70
CA PHE A 72 13.28 -0.71 2.09
C PHE A 72 11.95 -0.90 1.34
N VAL A 73 11.11 0.14 1.32
CA VAL A 73 9.83 0.16 0.61
C VAL A 73 10.01 -0.06 -0.89
N ALA A 74 11.01 0.58 -1.50
CA ALA A 74 11.31 0.41 -2.92
C ALA A 74 11.82 -1.00 -3.25
N GLY A 75 12.74 -1.55 -2.46
CA GLY A 75 13.28 -2.89 -2.65
C GLY A 75 12.22 -3.99 -2.48
N ALA A 76 11.27 -3.77 -1.58
CA ALA A 76 10.17 -4.69 -1.36
C ALA A 76 9.13 -4.70 -2.50
N ARG A 77 9.10 -3.74 -3.42
CA ARG A 77 8.11 -3.75 -4.52
C ARG A 77 8.35 -4.84 -5.56
N ASN A 78 9.57 -5.35 -5.68
CA ASN A 78 9.94 -6.25 -6.77
C ASN A 78 9.67 -7.73 -6.51
N ASN A 79 9.40 -8.15 -5.26
CA ASN A 79 9.19 -9.58 -4.96
C ASN A 79 7.74 -9.97 -4.68
N TRP A 80 6.77 -9.04 -4.71
CA TRP A 80 5.37 -9.31 -4.39
C TRP A 80 4.45 -8.76 -5.49
N PRO A 81 3.95 -9.62 -6.39
CA PRO A 81 3.19 -9.15 -7.57
C PRO A 81 1.80 -8.58 -7.22
N HIS A 82 1.23 -8.97 -6.08
CA HIS A 82 -0.12 -8.57 -5.66
C HIS A 82 -0.12 -7.60 -4.48
N ALA A 83 1.05 -7.19 -4.00
CA ALA A 83 1.14 -6.28 -2.88
C ALA A 83 2.37 -5.37 -3.01
N ARG A 84 2.18 -4.10 -2.70
CA ARG A 84 3.22 -3.07 -2.71
C ARG A 84 3.40 -2.51 -1.31
N LEU A 85 4.59 -1.98 -1.06
CA LEU A 85 4.81 -1.13 0.10
C LEU A 85 4.69 0.34 -0.28
N ALA A 86 4.22 1.14 0.66
CA ALA A 86 4.05 2.58 0.52
C ALA A 86 4.37 3.30 1.84
N ILE A 87 4.66 4.59 1.74
CA ILE A 87 4.71 5.53 2.88
C ILE A 87 3.60 6.55 2.62
N SER A 88 2.88 6.97 3.65
CA SER A 88 1.86 8.01 3.50
C SER A 88 2.47 9.33 3.00
N ALA A 89 1.65 10.13 2.32
CA ALA A 89 2.08 11.41 1.77
C ALA A 89 2.57 12.40 2.85
N ASP A 90 2.00 12.34 4.05
CA ASP A 90 2.39 13.11 5.22
C ASP A 90 3.57 12.51 6.01
N ARG A 91 4.12 11.38 5.55
CA ARG A 91 5.27 10.68 6.14
C ARG A 91 5.04 10.19 7.58
N THR A 92 3.79 9.93 7.96
CA THR A 92 3.43 9.49 9.32
C THR A 92 3.31 7.98 9.47
N ALA A 93 3.27 7.22 8.37
CA ALA A 93 3.15 5.77 8.45
C ALA A 93 3.67 5.04 7.20
N ALA A 94 4.09 3.80 7.38
CA ALA A 94 4.42 2.85 6.32
C ALA A 94 3.35 1.76 6.22
N PHE A 95 2.96 1.40 5.00
CA PHE A 95 1.86 0.50 4.71
C PHE A 95 2.25 -0.61 3.75
N ALA A 96 1.56 -1.74 3.85
CA ALA A 96 1.42 -2.71 2.78
C ALA A 96 0.04 -2.53 2.13
N GLU A 97 0.01 -2.56 0.81
CA GLU A 97 -1.22 -2.37 0.03
C GLU A 97 -1.33 -3.47 -1.03
N ALA A 98 -2.52 -4.02 -1.24
CA ALA A 98 -2.82 -4.94 -2.32
C ALA A 98 -3.83 -4.28 -3.27
N ASP A 99 -3.49 -4.21 -4.55
CA ASP A 99 -4.40 -3.69 -5.59
C ASP A 99 -5.45 -4.76 -5.89
N LEU A 100 -6.70 -4.37 -5.75
CA LEU A 100 -7.84 -5.14 -6.22
C LEU A 100 -8.06 -4.69 -7.67
N GLU A 101 -7.33 -5.28 -8.62
CA GLU A 101 -7.54 -4.97 -10.04
C GLU A 101 -8.98 -5.35 -10.46
N CYS A 102 -9.86 -4.34 -10.43
CA CYS A 102 -11.30 -4.50 -10.63
C CYS A 102 -11.66 -4.63 -12.12
N SER A 103 -11.79 -5.87 -12.60
CA SER A 103 -12.42 -6.13 -13.91
C SER A 103 -13.83 -6.71 -13.80
N SER A 104 -14.13 -7.44 -12.70
CA SER A 104 -15.47 -7.95 -12.42
C SER A 104 -15.64 -8.33 -10.93
N PRO A 105 -16.88 -8.38 -10.39
CA PRO A 105 -17.17 -8.91 -9.06
C PRO A 105 -16.66 -10.34 -8.80
N GLU A 106 -16.68 -11.18 -9.83
CA GLU A 106 -16.21 -12.58 -9.74
C GLU A 106 -14.70 -12.62 -9.53
N THR A 107 -13.96 -11.84 -10.32
CA THR A 107 -12.51 -11.70 -10.19
C THR A 107 -12.12 -11.11 -8.83
N LEU A 108 -12.90 -10.16 -8.32
CA LEU A 108 -12.70 -9.59 -6.99
C LEU A 108 -12.88 -10.66 -5.90
N ARG A 109 -13.97 -11.43 -5.95
CA ARG A 109 -14.25 -12.49 -4.97
C ARG A 109 -13.13 -13.52 -4.88
N ASP A 110 -12.54 -13.88 -6.02
CA ASP A 110 -11.48 -14.90 -6.08
C ASP A 110 -10.10 -14.34 -5.68
N SER A 111 -9.82 -13.08 -5.98
CA SER A 111 -8.54 -12.43 -5.65
C SER A 111 -8.45 -11.97 -4.20
N LEU A 112 -9.59 -11.67 -3.58
CA LEU A 112 -9.66 -11.08 -2.25
C LEU A 112 -8.98 -11.92 -1.14
N PRO A 113 -9.19 -13.25 -1.04
CA PRO A 113 -8.49 -14.07 -0.07
C PRO A 113 -6.96 -14.08 -0.27
N VAL A 114 -6.52 -14.05 -1.54
CA VAL A 114 -5.09 -14.03 -1.89
C VAL A 114 -4.46 -12.69 -1.50
N ALA A 115 -5.16 -11.59 -1.75
CA ALA A 115 -4.74 -10.25 -1.34
C ALA A 115 -4.60 -10.16 0.19
N VAL A 116 -5.64 -10.58 0.94
CA VAL A 116 -5.61 -10.61 2.42
C VAL A 116 -4.50 -11.51 2.95
N HIS A 117 -4.31 -12.69 2.36
CA HIS A 117 -3.22 -13.59 2.75
C HIS A 117 -1.84 -12.97 2.50
N SER A 118 -1.66 -12.30 1.37
CA SER A 118 -0.42 -11.61 1.01
C SER A 118 -0.10 -10.48 1.98
N LEU A 119 -1.10 -9.65 2.33
CA LEU A 119 -0.95 -8.59 3.32
C LEU A 119 -0.57 -9.14 4.70
N ARG A 120 -1.19 -10.24 5.13
CA ARG A 120 -0.84 -10.92 6.39
C ARG A 120 0.62 -11.36 6.41
N TRP A 121 1.08 -11.97 5.33
CA TRP A 121 2.48 -12.35 5.19
C TRP A 121 3.42 -11.17 5.22
N LEU A 122 3.09 -10.07 4.53
CA LEU A 122 3.90 -8.86 4.55
C LEU A 122 3.99 -8.26 5.94
N VAL A 123 2.88 -8.16 6.68
CA VAL A 123 2.89 -7.69 8.06
C VAL A 123 3.81 -8.56 8.92
N VAL A 124 3.67 -9.88 8.86
CA VAL A 124 4.52 -10.79 9.65
C VAL A 124 5.99 -10.73 9.25
N ALA A 125 6.29 -10.58 7.96
CA ALA A 125 7.66 -10.59 7.46
C ALA A 125 8.38 -9.25 7.65
N LEU A 126 7.64 -8.14 7.60
CA LEU A 126 8.23 -6.80 7.39
C LEU A 126 7.91 -5.79 8.50
N ALA A 127 6.92 -6.06 9.37
CA ALA A 127 6.54 -5.10 10.42
C ALA A 127 7.70 -4.76 11.35
N GLU A 128 8.46 -5.74 11.84
CA GLU A 128 9.61 -5.49 12.74
C GLU A 128 10.66 -4.59 12.09
N THR A 129 10.95 -4.81 10.81
CA THR A 129 11.93 -4.00 10.09
C THR A 129 11.41 -2.58 9.87
N ALA A 130 10.13 -2.43 9.49
CA ALA A 130 9.51 -1.13 9.32
C ALA A 130 9.45 -0.36 10.64
N GLU A 131 9.04 -1.00 11.74
CA GLU A 131 8.99 -0.43 13.09
C GLU A 131 10.37 0.04 13.55
N PHE A 132 11.40 -0.79 13.36
CA PHE A 132 12.77 -0.44 13.70
C PHE A 132 13.31 0.76 12.92
N LEU A 133 12.98 0.86 11.62
CA LEU A 133 13.37 2.00 10.79
C LEU A 133 12.58 3.27 11.13
N ALA A 134 11.32 3.11 11.53
CA ALA A 134 10.40 4.20 11.90
C ALA A 134 10.59 4.70 13.36
N ASP A 135 11.32 3.96 14.19
CA ASP A 135 11.59 4.36 15.58
C ASP A 135 12.83 5.29 15.68
N PRO A 136 12.66 6.55 16.10
CA PRO A 136 13.79 7.46 16.30
C PRO A 136 14.69 7.07 17.48
N ALA A 137 14.20 6.27 18.43
CA ALA A 137 14.97 5.84 19.61
C ALA A 137 15.89 4.64 19.34
N SER A 138 15.60 3.85 18.30
CA SER A 138 16.40 2.68 17.93
C SER A 138 17.85 3.08 17.60
N THR A 139 18.88 2.54 18.26
CA THR A 139 20.27 3.07 18.19
C THR A 139 21.19 2.36 17.20
N CYS A 140 20.68 1.75 16.14
CA CYS A 140 21.50 0.98 15.20
C CYS A 140 22.60 1.81 14.55
N GLU A 141 23.87 1.50 14.85
CA GLU A 141 25.02 2.21 14.27
C GLU A 141 25.03 2.16 12.74
N ALA A 142 24.57 1.07 12.12
CA ALA A 142 24.52 0.92 10.67
C ALA A 142 23.60 1.96 10.01
N LEU A 143 22.45 2.28 10.65
CA LEU A 143 21.53 3.31 10.17
C LEU A 143 22.09 4.73 10.34
N ASN A 144 22.98 4.92 11.31
CA ASN A 144 23.58 6.23 11.62
C ASN A 144 24.86 6.51 10.82
N ARG A 145 25.36 5.53 10.04
CA ARG A 145 26.53 5.69 9.16
C ARG A 145 26.07 6.15 7.77
N LYS A 146 26.41 7.39 7.41
CA LYS A 146 26.15 7.96 6.07
C LYS A 146 26.75 7.18 4.89
N GLN A 147 27.69 6.27 5.16
CA GLN A 147 28.42 5.48 4.15
C GLN A 147 27.61 4.31 3.56
N PHE A 148 26.49 3.91 4.17
CA PHE A 148 25.72 2.73 3.73
C PHE A 148 24.40 3.07 3.03
N LEU A 149 24.08 4.35 2.88
CA LEU A 149 22.96 4.73 2.04
C LEU A 149 23.30 4.33 0.60
N PRO A 150 22.42 3.62 -0.11
CA PRO A 150 22.63 3.31 -1.52
C PRO A 150 22.68 4.63 -2.29
N GLU A 151 23.90 5.07 -2.63
CA GLU A 151 24.12 6.24 -3.46
C GLU A 151 23.56 5.98 -4.86
N ALA A 152 22.53 6.73 -5.23
CA ALA A 152 22.31 7.19 -6.61
C ALA A 152 21.83 6.21 -7.70
N GLU A 153 21.13 5.10 -7.42
CA GLU A 153 20.46 4.36 -8.52
C GLU A 153 19.07 4.91 -8.90
N PHE A 154 18.45 5.77 -8.10
CA PHE A 154 17.08 6.28 -8.39
C PHE A 154 17.00 7.56 -9.23
N SER A 155 18.11 8.23 -9.53
CA SER A 155 18.10 9.38 -10.46
C SER A 155 17.96 8.96 -11.93
N ALA A 156 18.16 7.68 -12.26
CA ALA A 156 18.13 7.18 -13.64
C ALA A 156 16.72 6.90 -14.19
N GLY A 157 15.67 6.89 -13.36
CA GLY A 157 14.30 6.54 -13.77
C GLY A 157 13.45 7.66 -14.39
N ARG A 158 13.89 8.94 -14.32
CA ARG A 158 13.11 10.09 -14.84
C ARG A 158 13.59 10.66 -16.18
N GLN A 159 14.58 10.07 -16.83
CA GLN A 159 15.10 10.54 -18.12
C GLN A 159 14.99 9.47 -19.21
N ASN A 160 13.78 9.08 -19.61
CA ASN A 160 13.54 8.45 -20.92
C ASN A 160 12.07 8.56 -21.34
N GLN A 161 11.55 9.78 -21.39
CA GLN A 161 10.46 10.12 -22.32
C GLN A 161 10.97 11.23 -23.23
N LYS A 162 11.55 10.84 -24.38
CA LYS A 162 11.74 11.79 -25.48
C LYS A 162 10.36 12.12 -26.05
N PRO A 163 10.01 13.40 -26.25
CA PRO A 163 8.79 13.75 -26.95
C PRO A 163 8.97 13.36 -28.42
N ASN A 164 8.07 12.50 -28.91
CA ASN A 164 8.00 12.17 -30.32
C ASN A 164 7.46 13.41 -31.06
N LYS A 165 8.35 14.17 -31.70
CA LYS A 165 7.95 15.26 -32.59
C LYS A 165 7.46 14.66 -33.90
N LYS A 166 6.20 14.92 -34.23
CA LYS A 166 5.66 14.82 -35.58
C LYS A 166 6.35 15.80 -36.51
#